data_AF-A0A7X8IBU8-F1
#
_entry.id   AF-A0A7X8IBU8-F1
#
_cell.length_a   1.000
_cell.length_b   1.000
_cell.length_c   1.000
_cell.angle_alpha   90.00
_cell.angle_beta   90.00
_cell.angle_gamma   90.00
#
_symmetry.space_group_name_H-M   'P 1'
#
loop_
_entity.id
_entity.type
_entity.pdbx_description
1 polymer ?
#
loop_
_entity_poly.entity_id
_entity_poly.type
_entity_poly.pdbx_seq_one_letter_code
_entity_poly.pdbx_strand_id
1 'polypeptide(L)'
;VNELLTIKTVSFAALLTEEEDGVRASLRSRGALSASDVAKVFGGGGHLQAAGCTLPLPLDEAVKTLKSYIEENNVSLRSFSAC
;
A
#
# COMPACT_ATOMS: atom_id res chain seq x y z
N VAL A 1 0.00 -9.14 8.55
CA VAL A 1 -0.73 -8.08 7.80
C VAL A 1 -2.10 -7.76 8.38
N ASN A 2 -2.95 -8.74 8.72
CA ASN A 2 -4.30 -8.47 9.25
C ASN A 2 -4.30 -7.65 10.56
N GLU A 3 -3.24 -7.73 11.38
CA GLU A 3 -3.05 -6.95 12.61
C GLU A 3 -2.75 -5.45 12.39
N LEU A 4 -2.44 -5.01 11.16
CA LEU A 4 -2.16 -3.60 10.89
C LEU A 4 -3.44 -2.76 10.78
N LEU A 5 -4.58 -3.42 10.54
CA LEU A 5 -5.89 -2.79 10.41
C LEU A 5 -6.66 -2.69 11.73
N THR A 6 -6.14 -3.23 12.82
CA THR A 6 -6.76 -3.13 14.17
C THR A 6 -6.64 -1.72 14.74
N ILE A 7 -5.76 -0.88 14.18
CA ILE A 7 -5.69 0.54 14.47
C ILE A 7 -6.83 1.25 13.72
N LYS A 8 -7.84 1.73 14.44
CA LYS A 8 -9.09 2.28 13.88
C LYS A 8 -8.91 3.45 12.89
N THR A 9 -7.78 4.17 12.96
CA THR A 9 -7.48 5.32 12.10
C THR A 9 -6.74 4.95 10.81
N VAL A 10 -6.31 3.70 10.65
CA VAL A 10 -5.56 3.27 9.46
C VAL A 10 -6.53 2.90 8.34
N SER A 11 -6.55 3.70 7.27
CA SER A 11 -7.34 3.46 6.07
C SER A 11 -6.63 2.57 5.04
N PHE A 12 -5.29 2.51 5.09
CA PHE A 12 -4.46 1.75 4.17
C PHE A 12 -3.19 1.26 4.89
N ALA A 13 -2.82 0.01 4.68
CA ALA A 13 -1.60 -0.59 5.23
C ALA A 13 -0.85 -1.37 4.13
N ALA A 14 0.47 -1.22 4.13
CA ALA A 14 1.37 -1.98 3.27
C ALA A 14 2.41 -2.69 4.14
N LEU A 15 2.65 -3.97 3.87
CA LEU A 15 3.74 -4.74 4.46
C LEU A 15 4.68 -5.15 3.34
N LEU A 16 5.94 -4.74 3.44
CA LEU A 16 6.98 -5.10 2.50
C LEU A 16 7.86 -6.18 3.12
N THR A 17 8.10 -7.25 2.37
CA THR A 17 8.98 -8.34 2.74
C THR A 17 10.06 -8.46 1.68
N GLU A 18 11.32 -8.44 2.10
CA GLU A 18 12.45 -8.69 1.20
C GLU A 18 12.57 -10.18 0.91
N GLU A 19 12.63 -10.54 -0.37
CA GLU A 19 12.76 -11.88 -0.92
C GLU A 19 13.94 -11.91 -1.92
N GLU A 20 14.39 -13.09 -2.35
CA GLU A 20 15.55 -13.23 -3.25
C GLU A 20 15.35 -12.52 -4.61
N ASP A 21 14.10 -12.49 -5.10
CA ASP A 21 13.71 -11.92 -6.39
C ASP A 21 13.23 -10.46 -6.30
N GLY A 22 13.39 -9.82 -5.14
CA GLY A 22 12.98 -8.44 -4.88
C GLY A 22 12.09 -8.29 -3.65
N VAL A 23 11.18 -7.32 -3.66
CA VAL A 23 10.37 -6.97 -2.49
C VAL A 23 8.91 -7.27 -2.74
N ARG A 24 8.36 -8.18 -1.95
CA ARG A 24 6.94 -8.49 -1.96
C ARG A 24 6.17 -7.50 -1.09
N ALA A 25 5.26 -6.77 -1.71
CA ALA A 25 4.36 -5.85 -1.02
C ALA A 25 2.97 -6.47 -0.86
N SER A 26 2.54 -6.64 0.38
CA SER A 26 1.18 -7.05 0.75
C SER A 26 0.36 -5.84 1.19
N LEU A 27 -0.67 -5.50 0.42
CA LEU A 27 -1.49 -4.32 0.60
C LEU A 27 -2.85 -4.67 1.22
N ARG A 28 -3.33 -3.81 2.10
CA ARG A 28 -4.63 -3.89 2.74
C ARG A 28 -5.27 -2.50 2.77
N SER A 29 -6.54 -2.42 2.40
CA SER A 29 -7.30 -1.18 2.42
C SER A 29 -8.65 -1.36 3.09
N ARG A 30 -9.07 -0.33 3.82
CA ARG A 30 -10.41 -0.18 4.42
C ARG A 30 -11.14 1.07 3.92
N GLY A 31 -10.54 1.84 3.02
CA GLY A 31 -11.00 3.19 2.66
C GLY A 31 -11.11 3.43 1.16
N ALA A 32 -11.07 4.70 0.78
CA ALA A 32 -11.24 5.16 -0.60
C ALA A 32 -10.11 4.72 -1.55
N LEU A 33 -8.90 4.48 -1.03
CA LEU A 33 -7.76 4.03 -1.82
C LEU A 33 -7.83 2.51 -2.02
N SER A 34 -8.05 2.06 -3.25
CA SER A 34 -8.11 0.63 -3.60
C SER A 34 -6.72 -0.02 -3.54
N ALA A 35 -6.61 -1.13 -2.78
CA ALA A 35 -5.38 -1.93 -2.72
C ALA A 35 -5.09 -2.61 -4.07
N SER A 36 -6.13 -3.06 -4.78
CA SER A 36 -6.01 -3.65 -6.11
C SER A 36 -5.41 -2.67 -7.11
N ASP A 37 -5.85 -1.42 -7.10
CA ASP A 37 -5.41 -0.45 -8.11
C ASP A 37 -3.95 -0.05 -7.88
N VAL A 38 -3.56 0.12 -6.62
CA VAL A 38 -2.14 0.31 -6.25
C VAL A 38 -1.31 -0.90 -6.69
N ALA A 39 -1.75 -2.14 -6.39
CA ALA A 39 -1.01 -3.33 -6.77
C ALA A 39 -0.85 -3.48 -8.29
N LYS A 40 -1.89 -3.17 -9.08
CA LYS A 40 -1.86 -3.26 -10.54
C LYS A 40 -0.85 -2.31 -11.18
N VAL A 41 -0.68 -1.10 -10.63
CA VAL A 41 0.33 -0.13 -11.10
C VAL A 41 1.74 -0.71 -10.98
N PHE A 42 1.98 -1.49 -9.94
CA PHE A 42 3.26 -2.16 -9.69
C PHE A 42 3.31 -3.59 -10.25
N GLY A 43 2.49 -3.91 -11.25
CA GLY A 43 2.51 -5.21 -11.93
C GLY A 43 1.95 -6.39 -11.13
N GLY A 44 1.28 -6.12 -10.00
CA GLY A 44 0.60 -7.12 -9.18
C GLY A 44 -0.91 -7.19 -9.44
N GLY A 45 -1.66 -7.64 -8.43
CA GLY A 45 -3.10 -7.76 -8.50
C GLY A 45 -3.75 -8.24 -7.20
N GLY A 46 -5.08 -8.34 -7.22
CA GLY A 46 -5.87 -8.82 -6.09
C GLY A 46 -7.25 -8.17 -6.03
N HIS A 47 -7.79 -8.08 -4.81
CA HIS A 47 -9.09 -7.51 -4.52
C HIS A 47 -8.97 -6.05 -4.06
N LEU A 48 -10.10 -5.33 -4.12
CA LEU A 48 -10.22 -3.92 -3.77
C LEU A 48 -9.66 -3.60 -2.36
N GLN A 49 -9.85 -4.52 -1.41
CA GLN A 49 -9.39 -4.37 -0.01
C GLN A 49 -8.08 -5.11 0.29
N ALA A 50 -7.63 -6.01 -0.57
CA ALA A 50 -6.51 -6.90 -0.31
C ALA A 50 -5.83 -7.30 -1.61
N ALA A 51 -4.60 -6.85 -1.82
CA ALA A 51 -3.84 -7.11 -3.03
C ALA A 51 -2.36 -7.28 -2.70
N GLY A 52 -1.58 -7.67 -3.70
CA GLY A 52 -0.12 -7.70 -3.58
C GLY A 52 0.57 -7.53 -4.91
N CYS A 53 1.81 -7.07 -4.83
CA CYS A 53 2.73 -6.93 -5.96
C CYS A 53 4.15 -7.31 -5.52
N THR A 54 5.00 -7.62 -6.49
CA THR A 54 6.43 -7.85 -6.28
C THR A 54 7.18 -6.78 -7.03
N LEU A 55 8.00 -6.02 -6.32
CA LEU A 55 8.83 -4.95 -6.85
C LEU A 55 10.25 -5.51 -7.05
N PRO A 56 10.79 -5.53 -8.28
CA PRO A 56 12.16 -5.95 -8.54
C PRO A 56 13.14 -4.82 -8.19
N LEU A 57 13.05 -4.32 -6.96
CA LEU A 57 13.81 -3.20 -6.42
C LEU A 57 14.33 -3.56 -5.02
N PRO A 58 15.45 -2.98 -4.56
CA PRO A 58 15.87 -3.07 -3.17
C PRO A 58 14.80 -2.55 -2.21
N LEU A 59 14.79 -3.03 -0.96
CA LEU A 59 13.78 -2.67 0.05
C LEU A 59 13.62 -1.15 0.23
N ASP A 60 14.72 -0.41 0.32
CA ASP A 60 14.69 1.06 0.49
C ASP A 60 14.02 1.78 -0.68
N GLU A 61 14.28 1.32 -1.90
CA GLU A 61 13.67 1.89 -3.11
C GLU A 61 12.20 1.51 -3.23
N ALA A 62 11.86 0.26 -2.89
CA ALA A 62 10.49 -0.22 -2.86
C ALA A 62 9.64 0.58 -1.87
N VAL A 63 10.17 0.86 -0.67
CA VAL A 63 9.51 1.71 0.34
C VAL A 63 9.29 3.12 -0.18
N LYS A 64 10.32 3.77 -0.75
CA LYS A 64 10.20 5.15 -1.28
C LYS A 64 9.17 5.23 -2.40
N THR A 65 9.18 4.26 -3.32
CA THR A 65 8.29 4.21 -4.47
C THR A 65 6.83 4.04 -4.03
N LEU A 66 6.55 3.05 -3.17
CA LEU A 66 5.21 2.82 -2.63
C LEU A 66 4.72 4.01 -1.80
N LYS A 67 5.58 4.58 -0.96
CA LYS A 67 5.22 5.73 -0.13
C LYS A 67 4.83 6.94 -0.98
N SER A 68 5.64 7.28 -1.98
CA SER A 68 5.37 8.43 -2.87
C SER A 68 4.05 8.24 -3.62
N TYR A 69 3.83 7.05 -4.19
CA TYR A 69 2.59 6.75 -4.89
C TYR A 69 1.37 6.83 -3.98
N ILE A 70 1.45 6.28 -2.77
CA ILE A 70 0.35 6.36 -1.80
C ILE A 70 0.13 7.81 -1.40
N GLU A 71 1.17 8.60 -1.09
CA GLU A 71 1.02 10.00 -0.70
C GLU A 71 0.34 10.84 -1.78
N GLU A 72 0.70 10.67 -3.05
CA GLU A 72 0.10 11.35 -4.21
C GLU A 72 -1.39 10.98 -4.40
N ASN A 73 -1.72 9.70 -4.23
CA ASN A 73 -3.09 9.20 -4.45
C ASN A 73 -3.99 9.32 -3.20
N ASN A 74 -3.39 9.56 -2.03
CA ASN A 74 -4.09 9.76 -0.75
C ASN A 74 -4.41 11.25 -0.48
N VAL A 75 -4.02 12.17 -1.38
CA VAL A 75 -4.31 13.62 -1.26
C VAL A 75 -5.81 13.92 -1.20
N SER A 76 -6.68 13.04 -1.70
CA SER A 76 -8.13 13.21 -1.59
C SER A 76 -8.67 13.13 -0.14
N LEU A 77 -7.86 12.67 0.82
CA LEU A 77 -8.24 12.57 2.24
C LEU A 77 -7.59 13.61 3.17
N ARG A 78 -6.81 14.58 2.64
CA ARG A 78 -6.33 15.73 3.45
C ARG A 78 -7.42 16.74 3.81
N SER A 79 -8.65 16.52 3.37
CA SER A 79 -9.81 17.35 3.68
C SER A 79 -10.65 16.79 4.85
N PHE A 80 -10.03 16.40 5.98
CA PHE A 80 -10.77 16.27 7.24
C PHE A 80 -9.91 16.71 8.43
N SER A 81 -9.99 18.02 8.68
CA SER A 81 -10.13 18.65 10.00
C SER A 81 -9.21 18.16 11.11
N ALA A 82 -8.06 18.84 11.25
CA ALA A 82 -7.59 19.20 12.59
C ALA A 82 -8.47 20.37 13.07
N CYS A 83 -9.32 20.09 14.05
CA CYS A 83 -9.89 21.08 14.98
C CYS A 83 -9.44 20.70 16.38
#